data_AF-A0A1F5J5P9-F1
#
_entry.id   AF-A0A1F5J5P9-F1
#
_cell.length_a   1.000
_cell.length_b   1.000
_cell.length_c   1.000
_cell.angle_alpha   90.00
_cell.angle_beta   90.00
_cell.angle_gamma   90.00
#
_symmetry.space_group_name_H-M   'P 1'
#
loop_
_entity.id
_entity.type
_entity.pdbx_description
1 polymer ?
#
loop_
_entity_poly.entity_id
_entity_poly.type
_entity_poly.pdbx_seq_one_letter_code
_entity_poly.pdbx_strand_id
1 'polypeptide(L)'
;MKNDQPPLMSVIITTGPGYESIRTTIKYLKRQTVKESLEIIIVSPALEWSAAIEDEFKDFYSTTLIEADIDTELYDTWVTAVRRSNAPIVVFGENHAFPEPEWAEAIIEAHKGPWAAVGCVIKNVNPDSVNSWAQLYMTYGRYTEPVESGEINDLPGHNTSYKRSILLDYGDDLRDMFIRTNIMHMDLRARGYRLYMENKAKTDHLNVSKTSSILSDLFYNGQLYTAALAQYKRWSISKRILHALLEPLIILKHFRGTLQSIRRAGQWNQLIPAALPIIVIGLAAHFMGKLRGYVIGFGNAQQKTNSIEFDRFKYITEQDIKRVTNL
;
A
#
# COMPACT_ATOMS: atom_id res chain seq x y z
N MET A 1 -31.92 -8.75 -8.50
CA MET A 1 -31.94 -7.71 -9.55
C MET A 1 -30.63 -6.95 -9.39
N LYS A 2 -29.74 -6.95 -10.39
CA LYS A 2 -28.53 -6.11 -10.33
C LYS A 2 -29.00 -4.65 -10.19
N ASN A 3 -28.46 -3.92 -9.22
CA ASN A 3 -28.75 -2.50 -9.04
C ASN A 3 -28.48 -1.77 -10.37
N ASP A 4 -29.46 -1.02 -10.90
CA ASP A 4 -29.30 -0.17 -12.09
C ASP A 4 -28.35 1.03 -11.85
N GLN A 5 -27.88 1.22 -10.61
CA GLN A 5 -26.92 2.25 -10.24
C GLN A 5 -25.49 1.82 -10.60
N PRO A 6 -24.65 2.72 -11.15
CA PRO A 6 -23.25 2.41 -11.45
C PRO A 6 -22.44 2.09 -10.18
N PRO A 7 -21.29 1.39 -10.29
CA PRO A 7 -20.46 1.10 -9.13
C PRO A 7 -19.89 2.40 -8.55
N LEU A 8 -19.77 2.45 -7.23
CA LEU A 8 -19.29 3.65 -6.51
C LEU A 8 -17.78 3.64 -6.32
N MET A 9 -17.18 2.45 -6.20
CA MET A 9 -15.74 2.29 -6.05
C MET A 9 -15.22 1.03 -6.76
N SER A 10 -14.11 1.16 -7.47
CA SER A 10 -13.36 0.05 -8.06
C SER A 10 -12.18 -0.32 -7.15
N VAL A 11 -12.10 -1.56 -6.72
CA VAL A 11 -11.02 -2.12 -5.90
C VAL A 11 -10.07 -2.90 -6.81
N ILE A 12 -8.87 -2.36 -7.04
CA ILE A 12 -7.81 -3.01 -7.81
C ILE A 12 -6.94 -3.81 -6.85
N ILE A 13 -6.97 -5.14 -6.97
CA ILE A 13 -6.19 -6.07 -6.15
C ILE A 13 -5.14 -6.71 -7.03
N THR A 14 -3.87 -6.48 -6.70
CA THR A 14 -2.76 -7.19 -7.33
C THR A 14 -2.33 -8.34 -6.45
N THR A 15 -2.05 -9.48 -7.07
CA THR A 15 -1.67 -10.67 -6.33
C THR A 15 -0.72 -11.57 -7.11
N GLY A 16 -0.02 -12.42 -6.36
CA GLY A 16 0.73 -13.55 -6.91
C GLY A 16 -0.18 -14.59 -7.59
N PRO A 17 0.38 -15.76 -7.96
CA PRO A 17 -0.37 -16.79 -8.66
C PRO A 17 -1.43 -17.45 -7.75
N GLY A 18 -2.60 -17.74 -8.33
CA GLY A 18 -3.67 -18.55 -7.72
C GLY A 18 -4.60 -17.82 -6.74
N TYR A 19 -5.83 -18.31 -6.59
CA TYR A 19 -6.89 -17.65 -5.81
C TYR A 19 -6.61 -17.60 -4.30
N GLU A 20 -5.88 -18.60 -3.77
CA GLU A 20 -5.48 -18.65 -2.36
C GLU A 20 -4.77 -17.38 -1.90
N SER A 21 -4.04 -16.73 -2.81
CA SER A 21 -3.29 -15.51 -2.51
C SER A 21 -4.20 -14.32 -2.13
N ILE A 22 -5.46 -14.29 -2.59
CA ILE A 22 -6.44 -13.22 -2.31
C ILE A 22 -7.66 -13.69 -1.54
N ARG A 23 -7.84 -15.00 -1.32
CA ARG A 23 -9.03 -15.59 -0.67
C ARG A 23 -9.42 -14.86 0.61
N THR A 24 -8.47 -14.59 1.50
CA THR A 24 -8.73 -13.89 2.76
C THR A 24 -9.18 -12.45 2.51
N THR A 25 -8.51 -11.70 1.63
CA THR A 25 -8.93 -10.34 1.26
C THR A 25 -10.34 -10.32 0.67
N ILE A 26 -10.67 -11.25 -0.23
CA ILE A 26 -12.02 -11.36 -0.80
C ILE A 26 -13.08 -11.65 0.28
N LYS A 27 -12.79 -12.54 1.23
CA LYS A 27 -13.66 -12.81 2.38
C LYS A 27 -13.98 -11.54 3.18
N TYR A 28 -13.02 -10.64 3.36
CA TYR A 28 -13.23 -9.36 4.04
C TYR A 28 -13.95 -8.33 3.17
N LEU A 29 -13.70 -8.31 1.86
CA LEU A 29 -14.45 -7.46 0.92
C LEU A 29 -15.93 -7.87 0.82
N LYS A 30 -16.25 -9.16 0.96
CA LYS A 30 -17.64 -9.64 1.04
C LYS A 30 -18.39 -9.21 2.30
N ARG A 31 -17.67 -8.71 3.31
CA ARG A 31 -18.25 -8.16 4.55
C ARG A 31 -18.53 -6.65 4.44
N GLN A 32 -18.14 -6.00 3.34
CA GLN A 32 -18.37 -4.57 3.18
C GLN A 32 -19.88 -4.26 3.17
N THR A 33 -20.30 -3.24 3.92
CA THR A 33 -21.70 -2.79 4.00
C THR A 33 -22.26 -2.37 2.64
N VAL A 34 -21.37 -1.96 1.73
CA VAL A 34 -21.67 -1.50 0.36
C VAL A 34 -21.11 -2.42 -0.72
N LYS A 35 -20.89 -3.72 -0.44
CA LYS A 35 -20.26 -4.68 -1.37
C LYS A 35 -20.88 -4.72 -2.77
N GLU A 36 -22.21 -4.58 -2.87
CA GLU A 36 -22.94 -4.59 -4.16
C GLU A 36 -22.63 -3.36 -5.03
N SER A 37 -22.01 -2.33 -4.46
CA SER A 37 -21.55 -1.12 -5.16
C SER A 37 -20.06 -1.17 -5.54
N LEU A 38 -19.37 -2.28 -5.24
CA LEU A 38 -17.95 -2.44 -5.50
C LEU A 38 -17.71 -3.19 -6.80
N GLU A 39 -16.90 -2.60 -7.67
CA GLU A 39 -16.29 -3.29 -8.81
C GLU A 39 -14.94 -3.86 -8.39
N ILE A 40 -14.69 -5.15 -8.62
CA ILE A 40 -13.42 -5.79 -8.27
C ILE A 40 -12.59 -6.01 -9.52
N ILE A 41 -11.35 -5.50 -9.55
CA ILE A 41 -10.41 -5.73 -10.65
C ILE A 41 -9.21 -6.48 -10.09
N ILE A 42 -8.96 -7.68 -10.59
CA ILE A 42 -7.89 -8.55 -10.14
C ILE A 42 -6.78 -8.50 -11.18
N VAL A 43 -5.56 -8.21 -10.73
CA VAL A 43 -4.33 -8.27 -11.53
C VAL A 43 -3.50 -9.45 -11.04
N SER A 44 -3.26 -10.44 -11.89
CA SER A 44 -2.53 -11.67 -11.50
C SER A 44 -1.75 -12.28 -12.67
N PRO A 45 -0.58 -12.91 -12.44
CA PRO A 45 0.19 -13.57 -13.50
C PRO A 45 -0.40 -14.90 -13.97
N ALA A 46 -1.20 -15.56 -13.13
CA ALA A 46 -1.89 -16.80 -13.47
C ALA A 46 -2.99 -17.05 -12.44
N LEU A 47 -4.25 -17.04 -12.88
CA LEU A 47 -5.38 -17.34 -12.01
C LEU A 47 -6.33 -18.30 -12.72
N GLU A 48 -6.32 -19.57 -12.31
CA GLU A 48 -7.31 -20.54 -12.78
C GLU A 48 -8.69 -20.11 -12.28
N TRP A 49 -9.50 -19.57 -13.19
CA TRP A 49 -10.80 -19.02 -12.87
C TRP A 49 -11.90 -20.07 -13.02
N SER A 50 -12.15 -20.83 -11.95
CA SER A 50 -13.20 -21.83 -11.91
C SER A 50 -14.58 -21.23 -11.62
N ALA A 51 -15.66 -21.95 -11.94
CA ALA A 51 -17.02 -21.54 -11.59
C ALA A 51 -17.23 -21.37 -10.07
N ALA A 52 -16.50 -22.13 -9.25
CA ALA A 52 -16.55 -21.99 -7.79
C ALA A 52 -15.92 -20.65 -7.33
N ILE A 53 -14.83 -20.24 -7.98
CA ILE A 53 -14.22 -18.92 -7.73
C ILE A 53 -15.16 -17.83 -8.22
N GLU A 54 -15.76 -17.96 -9.40
CA GLU A 54 -16.73 -16.98 -9.93
C GLU A 54 -17.91 -16.75 -8.97
N ASP A 55 -18.45 -17.80 -8.34
CA ASP A 55 -19.52 -17.70 -7.34
C ASP A 55 -19.10 -16.88 -6.10
N GLU A 56 -17.80 -16.85 -5.75
CA GLU A 56 -17.32 -16.05 -4.63
C GLU A 56 -17.52 -14.54 -4.86
N PHE A 57 -17.58 -14.11 -6.13
CA PHE A 57 -17.66 -12.70 -6.52
C PHE A 57 -19.08 -12.21 -6.89
N LYS A 58 -20.10 -13.07 -6.86
CA LYS A 58 -21.47 -12.73 -7.30
C LYS A 58 -22.14 -11.60 -6.51
N ASP A 59 -21.68 -11.35 -5.29
CA ASP A 59 -22.19 -10.30 -4.39
C ASP A 59 -21.63 -8.90 -4.73
N PHE A 60 -20.59 -8.82 -5.56
CA PHE A 60 -20.02 -7.56 -6.02
C PHE A 60 -20.76 -7.05 -7.26
N TYR A 61 -20.59 -5.76 -7.57
CA TYR A 61 -21.19 -5.16 -8.76
C TYR A 61 -20.74 -5.87 -10.04
N SER A 62 -19.43 -6.05 -10.16
CA SER A 62 -18.76 -6.72 -11.27
C SER A 62 -17.38 -7.21 -10.84
N THR A 63 -16.82 -8.14 -11.61
CA THR A 63 -15.44 -8.59 -11.42
C THR A 63 -14.75 -8.70 -12.77
N THR A 64 -13.52 -8.19 -12.86
CA THR A 64 -12.67 -8.25 -14.04
C THR A 64 -11.33 -8.85 -13.66
N LEU A 65 -10.87 -9.84 -14.43
CA LEU A 65 -9.52 -10.37 -14.33
C LEU A 65 -8.65 -9.77 -15.42
N ILE A 66 -7.46 -9.32 -15.07
CA ILE A 66 -6.42 -8.87 -15.99
C ILE A 66 -5.18 -9.69 -15.71
N GLU A 67 -4.82 -10.54 -16.67
CA GLU A 67 -3.59 -11.32 -16.64
C GLU A 67 -2.40 -10.40 -16.93
N ALA A 68 -1.35 -10.46 -16.10
CA ALA A 68 -0.13 -9.67 -16.29
C ALA A 68 1.06 -10.26 -15.54
N ASP A 69 2.25 -10.15 -16.14
CA ASP A 69 3.48 -10.43 -15.41
C ASP A 69 3.76 -9.29 -14.41
N ILE A 70 3.52 -9.55 -13.13
CA ILE A 70 3.69 -8.56 -12.05
C ILE A 70 5.13 -8.07 -11.91
N ASP A 71 6.13 -8.78 -12.44
CA ASP A 71 7.53 -8.34 -12.38
C ASP A 71 7.88 -7.32 -13.48
N THR A 72 7.19 -7.36 -14.61
CA THR A 72 7.56 -6.57 -15.80
C THR A 72 6.47 -5.61 -16.27
N GLU A 73 5.19 -5.92 -16.03
CA GLU A 73 4.03 -5.21 -16.60
C GLU A 73 3.15 -4.51 -15.56
N LEU A 74 3.45 -4.67 -14.26
CA LEU A 74 2.58 -4.24 -13.15
C LEU A 74 1.97 -2.84 -13.32
N TYR A 75 2.79 -1.84 -13.56
CA TYR A 75 2.34 -0.45 -13.61
C TYR A 75 1.55 -0.13 -14.87
N ASP A 76 1.91 -0.71 -16.01
CA ASP A 76 1.13 -0.63 -17.25
C ASP A 76 -0.24 -1.29 -17.08
N THR A 77 -0.28 -2.40 -16.34
CA THR A 77 -1.51 -3.09 -15.99
C THR A 77 -2.36 -2.31 -14.99
N TRP A 78 -1.77 -1.60 -14.03
CA TRP A 78 -2.51 -0.69 -13.14
C TRP A 78 -3.13 0.47 -13.91
N VAL A 79 -2.41 1.07 -14.86
CA VAL A 79 -2.97 2.08 -15.78
C VAL A 79 -4.16 1.50 -16.54
N THR A 80 -4.03 0.28 -17.06
CA THR A 80 -5.11 -0.42 -17.76
C THR A 80 -6.30 -0.68 -16.84
N ALA A 81 -6.07 -1.12 -15.60
CA ALA A 81 -7.10 -1.36 -14.61
C ALA A 81 -7.88 -0.07 -14.30
N VAL A 82 -7.21 1.06 -14.08
CA VAL A 82 -7.85 2.38 -13.89
C VAL A 82 -8.69 2.79 -15.10
N ARG A 83 -8.16 2.59 -16.31
CA ARG A 83 -8.89 2.89 -17.55
C ARG A 83 -10.14 2.03 -17.71
N ARG A 84 -10.07 0.74 -17.32
CA ARG A 84 -11.20 -0.20 -17.33
C ARG A 84 -12.17 -0.02 -16.17
N SER A 85 -11.77 0.67 -15.10
CA SER A 85 -12.67 0.95 -13.98
C SER A 85 -13.89 1.77 -14.42
N ASN A 86 -15.08 1.37 -13.97
CA ASN A 86 -16.32 2.12 -14.23
C ASN A 86 -16.69 3.07 -13.10
N ALA A 87 -16.17 2.84 -11.89
CA ALA A 87 -16.49 3.65 -10.73
C ALA A 87 -15.76 5.00 -10.73
N PRO A 88 -16.34 6.05 -10.10
CA PRO A 88 -15.69 7.34 -9.94
C PRO A 88 -14.51 7.32 -8.95
N ILE A 89 -14.44 6.32 -8.07
CA ILE A 89 -13.37 6.14 -7.08
C ILE A 89 -12.60 4.87 -7.43
N VAL A 90 -11.28 4.96 -7.43
CA VAL A 90 -10.39 3.79 -7.58
C VAL A 90 -9.55 3.65 -6.34
N VAL A 91 -9.55 2.47 -5.74
CA VAL A 91 -8.69 2.14 -4.61
C VAL A 91 -7.76 1.00 -5.00
N PHE A 92 -6.49 1.18 -4.71
CA PHE A 92 -5.54 0.07 -4.76
C PHE A 92 -5.69 -0.68 -3.44
N GLY A 93 -5.73 -2.00 -3.52
CA GLY A 93 -5.79 -2.89 -2.38
C GLY A 93 -4.67 -3.93 -2.46
N GLU A 94 -4.30 -4.45 -1.30
CA GLU A 94 -3.29 -5.48 -1.16
C GLU A 94 -3.95 -6.83 -0.90
N ASN A 95 -3.33 -7.91 -1.39
CA ASN A 95 -3.76 -9.28 -1.09
C ASN A 95 -3.52 -9.72 0.38
N HIS A 96 -2.98 -8.81 1.19
CA HIS A 96 -2.60 -9.03 2.57
C HIS A 96 -3.05 -7.86 3.49
N ALA A 97 -4.04 -7.09 3.04
CA ALA A 97 -4.75 -6.09 3.84
C ALA A 97 -6.24 -6.46 3.90
N PHE A 98 -6.82 -6.40 5.10
CA PHE A 98 -8.16 -6.91 5.39
C PHE A 98 -9.07 -5.77 5.88
N PRO A 99 -9.89 -5.18 4.99
CA PRO A 99 -10.70 -4.02 5.34
C PRO A 99 -11.83 -4.36 6.32
N GLU A 100 -12.08 -3.49 7.30
CA GLU A 100 -13.22 -3.59 8.23
C GLU A 100 -14.56 -3.38 7.48
N PRO A 101 -15.71 -3.88 7.98
CA PRO A 101 -16.98 -3.87 7.23
C PRO A 101 -17.43 -2.51 6.68
N GLU A 102 -17.15 -1.41 7.38
CA GLU A 102 -17.51 -0.06 6.98
C GLU A 102 -16.41 0.68 6.19
N TRP A 103 -15.31 0.01 5.85
CA TRP A 103 -14.14 0.62 5.20
C TRP A 103 -14.48 1.29 3.86
N ALA A 104 -15.18 0.58 2.98
CA ALA A 104 -15.55 1.08 1.66
C ALA A 104 -16.55 2.23 1.76
N GLU A 105 -17.55 2.10 2.64
CA GLU A 105 -18.57 3.13 2.88
C GLU A 105 -17.92 4.43 3.37
N ALA A 106 -17.00 4.35 4.33
CA ALA A 106 -16.27 5.51 4.84
C ALA A 106 -15.43 6.21 3.76
N ILE A 107 -14.76 5.45 2.89
CA ILE A 107 -14.00 6.01 1.75
C ILE A 107 -14.92 6.71 0.75
N ILE A 108 -16.04 6.08 0.39
CA ILE A 108 -17.02 6.63 -0.55
C ILE A 108 -17.60 7.94 0.00
N GLU A 109 -17.97 7.97 1.28
CA GLU A 109 -18.48 9.17 1.94
C GLU A 109 -17.41 10.29 1.97
N ALA A 110 -16.15 9.96 2.28
CA ALA A 110 -15.07 10.94 2.28
C ALA A 110 -14.86 11.57 0.88
N HIS A 111 -14.93 10.78 -0.20
CA HIS A 111 -14.76 11.28 -1.58
C HIS A 111 -15.87 12.21 -2.09
N LYS A 112 -17.00 12.33 -1.37
CA LYS A 112 -17.97 13.41 -1.60
C LYS A 112 -17.36 14.80 -1.34
N GLY A 113 -16.29 14.85 -0.53
CA GLY A 113 -15.48 16.03 -0.32
C GLY A 113 -14.56 16.40 -1.50
N PRO A 114 -13.76 17.46 -1.34
CA PRO A 114 -12.86 17.98 -2.38
C PRO A 114 -11.52 17.21 -2.47
N TRP A 115 -11.43 16.01 -1.89
CA TRP A 115 -10.18 15.27 -1.75
C TRP A 115 -9.84 14.54 -3.04
N ALA A 116 -8.61 14.71 -3.54
CA ALA A 116 -8.14 13.94 -4.69
C ALA A 116 -7.86 12.49 -4.33
N ALA A 117 -7.41 12.27 -3.09
CA ALA A 117 -7.13 10.96 -2.55
C ALA A 117 -7.60 10.85 -1.10
N VAL A 118 -8.07 9.67 -0.72
CA VAL A 118 -8.49 9.32 0.63
C VAL A 118 -7.75 8.06 1.06
N GLY A 119 -7.02 8.14 2.18
CA GLY A 119 -6.37 6.99 2.80
C GLY A 119 -7.15 6.47 3.99
N CYS A 120 -6.82 5.25 4.41
CA CYS A 120 -7.42 4.58 5.55
C CYS A 120 -6.42 4.38 6.69
N VAL A 121 -6.93 4.07 7.86
CA VAL A 121 -6.12 3.72 9.03
C VAL A 121 -5.61 2.29 8.91
N ILE A 122 -4.33 2.10 9.19
CA ILE A 122 -3.66 0.81 9.13
C ILE A 122 -3.60 0.19 10.53
N LYS A 123 -4.06 -1.05 10.65
CA LYS A 123 -4.01 -1.85 11.87
C LYS A 123 -3.07 -3.04 11.69
N ASN A 124 -2.70 -3.68 12.79
CA ASN A 124 -1.82 -4.84 12.76
C ASN A 124 -2.61 -6.15 12.87
N VAL A 125 -2.61 -6.97 11.82
CA VAL A 125 -3.30 -8.28 11.88
C VAL A 125 -2.45 -9.37 12.53
N ASN A 126 -1.12 -9.23 12.61
CA ASN A 126 -0.20 -10.16 13.26
C ASN A 126 0.55 -9.52 14.47
N PRO A 127 -0.18 -9.08 15.52
CA PRO A 127 0.36 -8.31 16.63
C PRO A 127 1.20 -9.11 17.62
N ASP A 128 1.19 -10.44 17.57
CA ASP A 128 1.96 -11.30 18.47
C ASP A 128 3.48 -11.26 18.16
N SER A 129 3.84 -10.67 17.02
CA SER A 129 5.22 -10.53 16.56
C SER A 129 5.75 -9.11 16.79
N VAL A 130 6.81 -8.98 17.59
CA VAL A 130 7.53 -7.70 17.76
C VAL A 130 8.07 -7.19 16.42
N ASN A 131 8.50 -8.10 15.55
CA ASN A 131 8.95 -7.79 14.20
C ASN A 131 7.84 -7.16 13.36
N SER A 132 6.61 -7.68 13.46
CA SER A 132 5.44 -7.11 12.79
C SER A 132 5.20 -5.66 13.21
N TRP A 133 5.21 -5.39 14.53
CA TRP A 133 5.08 -4.03 15.04
C TRP A 133 6.22 -3.10 14.59
N ALA A 134 7.46 -3.57 14.66
CA ALA A 134 8.61 -2.79 14.22
C ALA A 134 8.50 -2.43 12.73
N GLN A 135 8.12 -3.38 11.87
CA GLN A 135 7.89 -3.15 10.46
C GLN A 135 6.77 -2.13 10.25
N LEU A 136 5.61 -2.34 10.88
CA LEU A 136 4.44 -1.47 10.75
C LEU A 136 4.75 -0.02 11.12
N TYR A 137 5.42 0.22 12.26
CA TYR A 137 5.73 1.61 12.67
C TYR A 137 6.84 2.25 11.84
N MET A 138 7.71 1.47 11.20
CA MET A 138 8.67 2.00 10.23
C MET A 138 8.00 2.37 8.89
N THR A 139 6.99 1.63 8.44
CA THR A 139 6.37 1.83 7.12
C THR A 139 5.10 2.67 7.17
N TYR A 140 4.19 2.35 8.09
CA TYR A 140 2.85 2.90 8.20
C TYR A 140 2.61 3.68 9.50
N GLY A 141 3.61 3.87 10.37
CA GLY A 141 3.40 4.44 11.71
C GLY A 141 2.63 5.76 11.76
N ARG A 142 2.74 6.63 10.74
CA ARG A 142 1.94 7.87 10.63
C ARG A 142 0.44 7.62 10.46
N TYR A 143 0.08 6.48 9.89
CA TYR A 143 -1.25 6.04 9.50
C TYR A 143 -1.79 4.92 10.42
N THR A 144 -0.98 4.46 11.37
CA THR A 144 -1.37 3.45 12.36
C THR A 144 -2.18 4.06 13.50
N GLU A 145 -3.27 3.37 13.87
CA GLU A 145 -4.18 3.82 14.93
C GLU A 145 -3.44 4.10 16.26
N PRO A 146 -3.85 5.13 17.02
CA PRO A 146 -4.91 6.09 16.72
C PRO A 146 -4.46 7.16 15.70
N VAL A 147 -5.36 7.51 14.78
CA VAL A 147 -5.22 8.61 13.82
C VAL A 147 -6.55 9.34 13.73
N GLU A 148 -6.51 10.67 13.64
CA GLU A 148 -7.71 11.50 13.44
C GLU A 148 -7.95 11.72 11.95
N SER A 149 -9.22 11.86 11.56
CA SER A 149 -9.55 12.25 10.19
C SER A 149 -9.10 13.69 9.94
N GLY A 150 -8.63 13.95 8.72
CA GLY A 150 -8.20 15.30 8.37
C GLY A 150 -7.34 15.36 7.14
N GLU A 151 -7.10 16.59 6.68
CA GLU A 151 -6.18 16.86 5.59
C GLU A 151 -4.74 16.52 6.00
N ILE A 152 -4.04 15.80 5.12
CA ILE A 152 -2.69 15.30 5.36
C ILE A 152 -1.85 15.43 4.09
N ASN A 153 -0.52 15.39 4.26
CA ASN A 153 0.42 15.62 3.16
C ASN A 153 0.86 14.35 2.42
N ASP A 154 0.51 13.18 2.93
CA ASP A 154 0.88 11.85 2.40
C ASP A 154 -0.08 10.80 3.00
N LEU A 155 -0.32 9.71 2.28
CA LEU A 155 -1.29 8.65 2.60
C LEU A 155 -0.63 7.25 2.53
N PRO A 156 -1.25 6.20 3.10
CA PRO A 156 -0.62 4.88 3.25
C PRO A 156 -0.58 4.10 1.92
N GLY A 157 0.32 4.48 1.02
CA GLY A 157 0.76 3.63 -0.08
C GLY A 157 -0.38 3.02 -0.92
N HIS A 158 -0.32 1.70 -1.11
CA HIS A 158 -1.31 0.90 -1.82
C HIS A 158 -2.60 0.67 -1.03
N ASN A 159 -2.84 1.38 0.08
CA ASN A 159 -4.10 1.42 0.82
C ASN A 159 -4.77 2.80 0.68
N THR A 160 -4.59 3.43 -0.48
CA THR A 160 -5.09 4.77 -0.82
C THR A 160 -6.05 4.70 -1.99
N SER A 161 -7.15 5.43 -1.87
CA SER A 161 -8.16 5.62 -2.91
C SER A 161 -8.02 6.99 -3.56
N TYR A 162 -8.42 7.10 -4.82
CA TYR A 162 -8.28 8.29 -5.65
C TYR A 162 -9.56 8.54 -6.46
N LYS A 163 -9.83 9.81 -6.79
CA LYS A 163 -10.82 10.10 -7.84
C LYS A 163 -10.29 9.59 -9.17
N ARG A 164 -11.07 8.77 -9.87
CA ARG A 164 -10.67 8.16 -11.14
C ARG A 164 -10.31 9.20 -12.19
N SER A 165 -11.08 10.28 -12.29
CA SER A 165 -10.81 11.37 -13.23
C SER A 165 -9.41 11.97 -13.05
N ILE A 166 -9.00 12.19 -11.80
CA ILE A 166 -7.67 12.73 -11.49
C ILE A 166 -6.57 11.76 -11.89
N LEU A 167 -6.77 10.45 -11.71
CA LEU A 167 -5.83 9.44 -12.22
C LEU A 167 -5.71 9.52 -13.75
N LEU A 168 -6.84 9.61 -14.45
CA LEU A 168 -6.86 9.68 -15.92
C LEU A 168 -6.22 10.97 -16.46
N ASP A 169 -6.32 12.08 -15.74
CA ASP A 169 -5.73 13.36 -16.11
C ASP A 169 -4.18 13.33 -16.15
N TYR A 170 -3.54 12.32 -15.56
CA TYR A 170 -2.11 12.11 -15.72
C TYR A 170 -1.72 11.63 -17.13
N GLY A 171 -2.66 11.09 -17.93
CA GLY A 171 -2.36 10.57 -19.26
C GLY A 171 -1.27 9.50 -19.22
N ASP A 172 -0.21 9.70 -19.99
CA ASP A 172 0.91 8.76 -20.08
C ASP A 172 1.83 8.79 -18.85
N ASP A 173 1.82 9.88 -18.08
CA ASP A 173 2.64 10.01 -16.86
C ASP A 173 2.11 9.15 -15.69
N LEU A 174 0.88 8.62 -15.79
CA LEU A 174 0.24 7.87 -14.69
C LEU A 174 1.06 6.65 -14.30
N ARG A 175 1.66 5.98 -15.29
CA ARG A 175 2.50 4.80 -15.10
C ARG A 175 3.65 5.08 -14.12
N ASP A 176 4.36 6.18 -14.32
CA ASP A 176 5.51 6.55 -13.50
C ASP A 176 5.09 6.95 -12.07
N MET A 177 3.88 7.50 -11.92
CA MET A 177 3.32 7.84 -10.60
C MET A 177 3.05 6.59 -9.75
N PHE A 178 2.68 5.46 -10.36
CA PHE A 178 2.44 4.22 -9.64
C PHE A 178 3.70 3.56 -9.09
N ILE A 179 4.88 3.90 -9.62
CA ILE A 179 6.16 3.40 -9.09
C ILE A 179 6.26 3.73 -7.60
N ARG A 180 5.83 4.95 -7.24
CA ARG A 180 5.82 5.43 -5.86
C ARG A 180 4.67 6.40 -5.59
N THR A 181 3.66 5.88 -4.90
CA THR A 181 2.50 6.64 -4.41
C THR A 181 2.86 7.87 -3.59
N ASN A 182 3.93 7.87 -2.80
CA ASN A 182 4.37 9.07 -2.09
C ASN A 182 4.89 10.18 -3.04
N ILE A 183 5.45 9.83 -4.19
CA ILE A 183 5.79 10.79 -5.25
C ILE A 183 4.51 11.30 -5.92
N MET A 184 3.54 10.42 -6.17
CA MET A 184 2.22 10.83 -6.67
C MET A 184 1.53 11.81 -5.71
N HIS A 185 1.54 11.56 -4.40
CA HIS A 185 0.99 12.47 -3.38
C HIS A 185 1.70 13.83 -3.36
N MET A 186 3.03 13.83 -3.52
CA MET A 186 3.80 15.06 -3.68
C MET A 186 3.38 15.84 -4.93
N ASP A 187 3.16 15.14 -6.04
CA ASP A 187 2.76 15.73 -7.32
C ASP A 187 1.33 16.27 -7.30
N LEU A 188 0.37 15.48 -6.79
CA LEU A 188 -1.01 15.92 -6.57
C LEU A 188 -1.05 17.23 -5.79
N ARG A 189 -0.30 17.31 -4.69
CA ARG A 189 -0.22 18.53 -3.89
C ARG A 189 0.45 19.69 -4.63
N ALA A 190 1.47 19.43 -5.44
CA ALA A 190 2.08 20.46 -6.28
C ALA A 190 1.11 21.00 -7.35
N ARG A 191 0.13 20.19 -7.78
CA ARG A 191 -0.99 20.59 -8.65
C ARG A 191 -2.15 21.26 -7.91
N GLY A 192 -2.05 21.46 -6.60
CA GLY A 192 -3.07 22.10 -5.77
C GLY A 192 -4.15 21.17 -5.22
N TYR A 193 -4.02 19.85 -5.43
CA TYR A 193 -4.94 18.88 -4.85
C TYR A 193 -4.68 18.63 -3.36
N ARG A 194 -5.73 18.17 -2.67
CA ARG A 194 -5.75 17.91 -1.23
C ARG A 194 -5.95 16.42 -0.97
N LEU A 195 -5.30 15.91 0.07
CA LEU A 195 -5.36 14.49 0.47
C LEU A 195 -5.99 14.40 1.85
N TYR A 196 -6.76 13.34 2.10
CA TYR A 196 -7.52 13.20 3.33
C TYR A 196 -7.30 11.82 3.97
N MET A 197 -7.04 11.81 5.27
CA MET A 197 -7.07 10.60 6.07
C MET A 197 -8.49 10.41 6.62
N GLU A 198 -9.09 9.25 6.40
CA GLU A 198 -10.40 8.90 6.98
C GLU A 198 -10.22 7.83 8.06
N ASN A 199 -10.44 8.20 9.32
CA ASN A 199 -10.22 7.33 10.46
C ASN A 199 -11.29 6.27 10.70
N LYS A 200 -12.46 6.40 10.05
CA LYS A 200 -13.49 5.36 10.02
C LYS A 200 -13.16 4.27 9.01
N ALA A 201 -12.39 4.57 7.97
CA ALA A 201 -11.89 3.57 7.05
C ALA A 201 -10.69 2.89 7.69
N LYS A 202 -10.78 1.58 7.97
CA LYS A 202 -9.74 0.81 8.64
C LYS A 202 -9.43 -0.48 7.90
N THR A 203 -8.17 -0.88 7.89
CA THR A 203 -7.72 -2.15 7.33
C THR A 203 -6.69 -2.80 8.23
N ASP A 204 -6.88 -4.08 8.53
CA ASP A 204 -5.90 -4.90 9.23
C ASP A 204 -4.84 -5.39 8.24
N HIS A 205 -3.61 -4.86 8.36
CA HIS A 205 -2.51 -5.13 7.44
C HIS A 205 -1.58 -6.21 7.99
N LEU A 206 -1.23 -7.17 7.14
CA LEU A 206 -0.27 -8.22 7.43
C LEU A 206 1.16 -7.77 7.16
N ASN A 207 1.92 -7.62 8.23
CA ASN A 207 3.28 -7.10 8.17
C ASN A 207 4.29 -8.23 8.00
N VAL A 208 5.37 -7.93 7.28
CA VAL A 208 6.55 -8.80 7.20
C VAL A 208 7.10 -9.03 8.62
N SER A 209 7.34 -10.29 8.98
CA SER A 209 7.74 -10.65 10.34
C SER A 209 9.03 -11.47 10.44
N LYS A 210 9.62 -11.90 9.33
CA LYS A 210 10.98 -12.43 9.31
C LYS A 210 11.99 -11.28 9.29
N THR A 211 12.95 -11.26 10.21
CA THR A 211 13.92 -10.15 10.34
C THR A 211 14.68 -9.90 9.03
N SER A 212 15.21 -10.95 8.39
CA SER A 212 15.93 -10.83 7.12
C SER A 212 15.05 -10.25 6.01
N SER A 213 13.77 -10.61 6.01
CA SER A 213 12.79 -10.08 5.06
C SER A 213 12.48 -8.61 5.33
N ILE A 214 12.36 -8.17 6.59
CA ILE A 214 12.20 -6.75 6.94
C ILE A 214 13.40 -5.94 6.44
N LEU A 215 14.63 -6.42 6.66
CA LEU A 215 15.83 -5.72 6.20
C LEU A 215 15.88 -5.61 4.68
N SER A 216 15.56 -6.71 3.99
CA SER A 216 15.47 -6.73 2.52
C SER A 216 14.40 -5.76 2.02
N ASP A 217 13.20 -5.81 2.61
CA ASP A 217 12.06 -4.97 2.26
C ASP A 217 12.42 -3.48 2.38
N LEU A 218 12.94 -3.07 3.54
CA LEU A 218 13.33 -1.69 3.79
C LEU A 218 14.48 -1.22 2.90
N PHE A 219 15.48 -2.08 2.65
CA PHE A 219 16.58 -1.76 1.75
C PHE A 219 16.08 -1.48 0.32
N TYR A 220 15.34 -2.41 -0.28
CA TYR A 220 14.87 -2.22 -1.65
C TYR A 220 13.84 -1.11 -1.74
N ASN A 221 13.00 -0.94 -0.72
CA ASN A 221 12.06 0.18 -0.70
C ASN A 221 12.78 1.55 -0.66
N GLY A 222 13.86 1.67 0.10
CA GLY A 222 14.70 2.88 0.12
C GLY A 222 15.35 3.18 -1.22
N GLN A 223 15.88 2.15 -1.87
CA GLN A 223 16.47 2.26 -3.21
C GLN A 223 15.42 2.76 -4.21
N LEU A 224 14.28 2.09 -4.26
CA LEU A 224 13.21 2.40 -5.20
C LEU A 224 12.62 3.81 -4.94
N TYR A 225 12.46 4.22 -3.67
CA TYR A 225 11.99 5.58 -3.34
C TYR A 225 12.91 6.68 -3.85
N THR A 226 14.21 6.59 -3.56
CA THR A 226 15.17 7.63 -3.94
C THR A 226 15.47 7.66 -5.44
N ALA A 227 15.44 6.48 -6.10
CA ALA A 227 15.49 6.40 -7.55
C ALA A 227 14.30 7.12 -8.20
N ALA A 228 13.07 6.81 -7.75
CA ALA A 228 11.85 7.47 -8.24
C ALA A 228 11.85 8.97 -7.95
N LEU A 229 12.25 9.39 -6.75
CA LEU A 229 12.33 10.80 -6.39
C LEU A 229 13.32 11.57 -7.30
N ALA A 230 14.50 10.99 -7.54
CA ALA A 230 15.51 11.62 -8.38
C ALA A 230 15.10 11.67 -9.86
N GLN A 231 14.38 10.65 -10.36
CA GLN A 231 13.76 10.69 -11.70
C GLN A 231 12.69 11.78 -11.79
N TYR A 232 11.72 11.77 -10.88
CA TYR A 232 10.61 12.72 -10.85
C TYR A 232 11.10 14.17 -10.77
N LYS A 233 12.06 14.45 -9.88
CA LYS A 233 12.64 15.79 -9.73
C LYS A 233 13.72 16.12 -10.77
N ARG A 234 14.02 15.20 -11.70
CA ARG A 234 15.06 15.33 -12.73
C ARG A 234 16.40 15.80 -12.14
N TRP A 235 16.83 15.15 -11.07
CA TRP A 235 18.04 15.53 -10.35
C TRP A 235 19.32 15.19 -11.13
N SER A 236 20.20 16.19 -11.25
CA SER A 236 21.58 16.01 -11.65
C SER A 236 22.35 15.13 -10.66
N ILE A 237 23.52 14.64 -11.09
CA ILE A 237 24.44 13.88 -10.22
C ILE A 237 24.81 14.69 -8.97
N SER A 238 25.09 15.99 -9.12
CA SER A 238 25.40 16.86 -7.97
C SER A 238 24.26 16.96 -6.95
N LYS A 239 23.00 17.06 -7.41
CA LYS A 239 21.84 17.03 -6.53
C LYS A 239 21.67 15.67 -5.84
N ARG A 240 21.90 14.57 -6.56
CA ARG A 240 21.87 13.22 -5.97
C ARG A 240 22.90 13.07 -4.86
N ILE A 241 24.13 13.54 -5.06
CA ILE A 241 25.19 13.53 -4.03
C ILE A 241 24.78 14.39 -2.82
N LEU A 242 24.33 15.63 -3.06
CA LEU A 242 23.87 16.51 -1.98
C LEU A 242 22.77 15.84 -1.15
N HIS A 243 21.77 15.26 -1.79
CA HIS A 243 20.68 14.59 -1.08
C HIS A 243 21.11 13.30 -0.38
N ALA A 244 22.06 12.54 -0.95
CA ALA A 244 22.68 11.40 -0.27
C ALA A 244 23.39 11.83 1.03
N LEU A 245 24.08 12.98 1.02
CA LEU A 245 24.73 13.54 2.23
C LEU A 245 23.71 14.00 3.28
N LEU A 246 22.52 14.41 2.87
CA LEU A 246 21.44 14.82 3.78
C LEU A 246 20.64 13.64 4.35
N GLU A 247 20.82 12.42 3.82
CA GLU A 247 20.04 11.27 4.25
C GLU A 247 20.16 10.88 5.72
N PRO A 248 21.32 11.02 6.40
CA PRO A 248 21.38 10.76 7.84
C PRO A 248 20.36 11.58 8.64
N LEU A 249 20.10 12.84 8.26
CA LEU A 249 19.11 13.70 8.91
C LEU A 249 17.68 13.26 8.61
N ILE A 250 17.42 12.80 7.38
CA ILE A 250 16.10 12.30 6.97
C ILE A 250 15.79 10.98 7.68
N ILE A 251 16.78 10.10 7.83
CA ILE A 251 16.64 8.84 8.58
C ILE A 251 16.45 9.12 10.07
N LEU A 252 17.15 10.10 10.64
CA LEU A 252 16.91 10.53 12.02
C LEU A 252 15.48 11.08 12.20
N LYS A 253 14.96 11.84 11.23
CA LYS A 253 13.56 12.30 11.23
C LYS A 253 12.60 11.10 11.16
N HIS A 254 12.88 10.12 10.32
CA HIS A 254 12.08 8.89 10.20
C HIS A 254 12.08 8.12 11.52
N PHE A 255 13.25 7.89 12.13
CA PHE A 255 13.41 7.25 13.44
C PHE A 255 12.57 7.95 14.51
N ARG A 256 12.67 9.29 14.61
CA ARG A 256 11.86 10.07 15.56
C ARG A 256 10.37 9.92 15.29
N GLY A 257 9.95 9.93 14.02
CA GLY A 257 8.55 9.74 13.62
C GLY A 257 8.01 8.36 13.98
N THR A 258 8.82 7.31 13.81
CA THR A 258 8.51 5.94 14.23
C THR A 258 8.31 5.87 15.74
N LEU A 259 9.26 6.41 16.53
CA LEU A 259 9.16 6.46 17.99
C LEU A 259 7.94 7.27 18.48
N GLN A 260 7.67 8.41 17.84
CA GLN A 260 6.49 9.23 18.14
C GLN A 260 5.19 8.49 17.85
N SER A 261 5.14 7.70 16.77
CA SER A 261 3.95 6.92 16.42
C SER A 261 3.69 5.80 17.43
N ILE A 262 4.74 5.10 17.87
CA ILE A 262 4.65 4.11 18.96
C ILE A 262 4.16 4.76 20.26
N ARG A 263 4.69 5.95 20.59
CA ARG A 263 4.25 6.71 21.77
C ARG A 263 2.79 7.15 21.66
N ARG A 264 2.38 7.67 20.49
CA ARG A 264 1.00 8.09 20.21
C ARG A 264 0.01 6.94 20.41
N ALA A 265 0.39 5.73 20.03
CA ALA A 265 -0.41 4.53 20.22
C ALA A 265 -0.42 3.96 21.66
N GLY A 266 0.29 4.59 22.61
CA GLY A 266 0.39 4.10 23.98
C GLY A 266 1.24 2.83 24.13
N GLN A 267 1.96 2.44 23.08
CA GLN A 267 2.68 1.16 23.01
C GLN A 267 4.15 1.26 23.45
N TRP A 268 4.57 2.42 23.97
CA TRP A 268 5.98 2.70 24.27
C TRP A 268 6.63 1.67 25.19
N ASN A 269 6.05 1.44 26.36
CA ASN A 269 6.63 0.56 27.37
C ASN A 269 6.62 -0.91 26.95
N GLN A 270 5.65 -1.31 26.14
CA GLN A 270 5.45 -2.70 25.71
C GLN A 270 6.36 -3.06 24.53
N LEU A 271 6.48 -2.16 23.54
CA LEU A 271 7.16 -2.48 22.29
C LEU A 271 8.62 -2.04 22.27
N ILE A 272 8.97 -0.86 22.81
CA ILE A 272 10.30 -0.27 22.59
C ILE A 272 11.46 -1.17 23.01
N PRO A 273 11.46 -1.82 24.20
CA PRO A 273 12.60 -2.64 24.62
C PRO A 273 12.96 -3.76 23.61
N ALA A 274 11.95 -4.36 22.98
CA ALA A 274 12.13 -5.45 22.05
C ALA A 274 12.21 -5.00 20.57
N ALA A 275 11.47 -3.96 20.19
CA ALA A 275 11.39 -3.47 18.82
C ALA A 275 12.57 -2.56 18.43
N LEU A 276 13.19 -1.87 19.40
CA LEU A 276 14.21 -0.86 19.13
C LEU A 276 15.41 -1.40 18.31
N PRO A 277 15.98 -2.59 18.62
CA PRO A 277 17.05 -3.14 17.79
C PRO A 277 16.63 -3.29 16.34
N ILE A 278 15.43 -3.85 16.07
CA ILE A 278 14.89 -4.07 14.72
C ILE A 278 14.65 -2.73 14.01
N ILE A 279 14.14 -1.72 14.72
CA ILE A 279 13.93 -0.38 14.17
C ILE A 279 15.27 0.24 13.74
N VAL A 280 16.30 0.14 14.58
CA VAL A 280 17.63 0.70 14.28
C VAL A 280 18.25 0.01 13.07
N ILE A 281 18.31 -1.32 13.06
CA ILE A 281 18.90 -2.06 11.93
C ILE A 281 18.06 -1.94 10.66
N GLY A 282 16.73 -1.86 10.78
CA GLY A 282 15.80 -1.68 9.67
C GLY A 282 15.96 -0.31 9.01
N LEU A 283 16.02 0.76 9.79
CA LEU A 283 16.27 2.10 9.26
C LEU A 283 17.70 2.27 8.71
N ALA A 284 18.68 1.55 9.25
CA ALA A 284 20.02 1.48 8.66
C ALA A 284 19.98 0.76 7.29
N ALA A 285 19.23 -0.34 7.16
CA ALA A 285 19.02 -1.00 5.87
C ALA A 285 18.30 -0.07 4.87
N HIS A 286 17.25 0.64 5.34
CA HIS A 286 16.55 1.65 4.55
C HIS A 286 17.50 2.74 4.05
N PHE A 287 18.32 3.30 4.95
CA PHE A 287 19.35 4.28 4.61
C PHE A 287 20.30 3.80 3.51
N MET A 288 20.85 2.59 3.65
CA MET A 288 21.76 2.02 2.66
C MET A 288 21.07 1.81 1.30
N GLY A 289 19.80 1.38 1.33
CA GLY A 289 18.95 1.33 0.16
C GLY A 289 18.82 2.70 -0.53
N LYS A 290 18.51 3.74 0.24
CA LYS A 290 18.38 5.12 -0.25
C LYS A 290 19.67 5.63 -0.91
N LEU A 291 20.83 5.38 -0.29
CA LEU A 291 22.12 5.73 -0.90
C LEU A 291 22.31 5.02 -2.25
N ARG A 292 21.98 3.72 -2.31
CA ARG A 292 22.04 2.95 -3.55
C ARG A 292 21.11 3.51 -4.63
N GLY A 293 19.90 3.95 -4.27
CA GLY A 293 18.94 4.51 -5.23
C GLY A 293 19.40 5.84 -5.84
N TYR A 294 20.10 6.68 -5.08
CA TYR A 294 20.72 7.88 -5.64
C TYR A 294 21.83 7.57 -6.64
N VAL A 295 22.65 6.54 -6.37
CA VAL A 295 23.83 6.19 -7.18
C VAL A 295 23.48 5.34 -8.40
N ILE A 296 22.72 4.25 -8.21
CA ILE A 296 22.46 3.21 -9.22
C ILE A 296 21.06 3.37 -9.84
N GLY A 297 20.17 4.14 -9.22
CA GLY A 297 18.77 4.19 -9.63
C GLY A 297 18.02 2.91 -9.25
N PHE A 298 17.04 2.52 -10.08
CA PHE A 298 16.12 1.41 -9.79
C PHE A 298 16.80 0.06 -9.64
N GLY A 299 17.74 -0.28 -10.53
CA GLY A 299 18.31 -1.63 -10.59
C GLY A 299 17.22 -2.70 -10.64
N ASN A 300 17.34 -3.73 -9.80
CA ASN A 300 16.33 -4.78 -9.63
C ASN A 300 15.43 -4.57 -8.40
N ALA A 301 15.40 -3.36 -7.81
CA ALA A 301 14.67 -3.11 -6.57
C ALA A 301 13.17 -3.40 -6.73
N GLN A 302 12.59 -3.04 -7.88
CA GLN A 302 11.18 -3.29 -8.18
C GLN A 302 10.82 -4.77 -8.08
N GLN A 303 11.56 -5.63 -8.79
CA GLN A 303 11.34 -7.07 -8.77
C GLN A 303 11.46 -7.64 -7.35
N LYS A 304 12.43 -7.14 -6.57
CA LYS A 304 12.63 -7.58 -5.18
C LYS A 304 11.50 -7.15 -4.25
N THR A 305 10.92 -5.97 -4.46
CA THR A 305 9.77 -5.52 -3.69
C THR A 305 8.47 -6.19 -4.11
N ASN A 306 8.28 -6.50 -5.40
CA ASN A 306 7.06 -7.13 -5.91
C ASN A 306 6.76 -8.48 -5.22
N SER A 307 7.76 -9.35 -5.07
CA SER A 307 7.51 -10.62 -4.38
C SER A 307 7.18 -10.41 -2.91
N ILE A 308 7.84 -9.46 -2.23
CA ILE A 308 7.53 -9.13 -0.82
C ILE A 308 6.10 -8.61 -0.67
N GLU A 309 5.63 -7.83 -1.64
CA GLU A 309 4.31 -7.24 -1.67
C GLU A 309 3.22 -8.24 -2.03
N PHE A 310 3.37 -8.95 -3.14
CA PHE A 310 2.31 -9.78 -3.71
C PHE A 310 2.39 -11.26 -3.30
N ASP A 311 3.47 -11.68 -2.62
CA ASP A 311 3.62 -13.01 -2.00
C ASP A 311 3.93 -12.93 -0.50
N ARG A 312 3.24 -12.05 0.25
CA ARG A 312 3.52 -11.72 1.67
C ARG A 312 3.75 -12.95 2.57
N PHE A 313 3.04 -14.05 2.33
CA PHE A 313 3.13 -15.30 3.09
C PHE A 313 4.54 -15.92 3.10
N LYS A 314 5.36 -15.69 2.07
CA LYS A 314 6.77 -16.15 2.02
C LYS A 314 7.65 -15.45 3.06
N TYR A 315 7.25 -14.25 3.50
CA TYR A 315 8.07 -13.31 4.26
C TYR A 315 7.65 -13.16 5.73
N ILE A 316 6.68 -13.96 6.16
CA ILE A 316 6.19 -14.01 7.55
C ILE A 316 6.53 -15.35 8.22
N THR A 317 6.48 -15.39 9.55
CA THR A 317 6.74 -16.59 10.34
C THR A 317 5.61 -17.62 10.21
N GLU A 318 5.88 -18.89 10.52
CA GLU A 318 4.84 -19.93 10.52
C GLU A 318 3.69 -19.64 11.50
N GLN A 319 4.00 -18.99 12.62
CA GLN A 319 2.99 -18.57 13.59
C GLN A 319 2.02 -17.55 12.99
N ASP A 320 2.54 -16.57 12.24
CA ASP A 320 1.72 -15.56 11.57
C ASP A 320 0.91 -16.16 10.41
N ILE A 321 1.47 -17.14 9.68
CA ILE A 321 0.72 -17.87 8.65
C ILE A 321 -0.49 -18.56 9.30
N LYS A 322 -0.27 -19.35 10.37
CA LYS A 322 -1.35 -20.04 11.09
C LYS A 322 -2.43 -19.07 11.58
N ARG A 323 -2.02 -17.90 12.08
CA ARG A 323 -2.94 -16.87 12.54
C ARG A 323 -3.84 -16.37 11.42
N VAL A 324 -3.26 -15.98 10.28
CA VAL A 324 -4.01 -15.41 9.14
C VAL A 324 -4.89 -16.45 8.46
N THR A 325 -4.42 -17.70 8.34
CA THR A 325 -5.21 -18.80 7.76
C THR A 325 -6.46 -19.12 8.60
N ASN A 326 -6.47 -18.77 9.88
CA ASN A 326 -7.61 -18.99 10.78
C ASN A 326 -8.63 -17.84 10.85
N LEU A 327 -8.43 -16.73 10.09
CA LEU A 327 -9.35 -15.58 10.02
C LEU A 327 -10.57 -15.86 9.14
#